data_AF-A0A848Y856-F1
#
_entry.id   AF-A0A848Y856-F1
#
_cell.length_a   1.000
_cell.length_b   1.000
_cell.length_c   1.000
_cell.angle_alpha   90.00
_cell.angle_beta   90.00
_cell.angle_gamma   90.00
#
_symmetry.space_group_name_H-M   'P 1'
#
loop_
_entity.id
_entity.type
_entity.pdbx_description
1 polymer ?
#
loop_
_entity_poly.entity_id
_entity_poly.type
_entity_poly.pdbx_seq_one_letter_code
_entity_poly.pdbx_strand_id
1 'polypeptide(L)'
;VYTMNVVDHANKLEALLAVYATLRSVFAEVEVFAEEGDLASGGRTTFVLFASTKPSGITQARDPQDESLRYVRLSSGKIEAQIAKIGAIVLTDDYAPIDRLVGIGEL
;
A
#
# COMPACT_ATOMS: atom_id res chain seq x y z
N VAL A 1 -2.55 16.45 -3.86
CA VAL A 1 -1.89 15.13 -3.82
C VAL A 1 -1.64 14.81 -2.36
N TYR A 2 -1.99 13.60 -1.93
CA TYR A 2 -1.73 13.09 -0.59
C TYR A 2 -0.84 11.85 -0.71
N THR A 3 0.15 11.73 0.17
CA THR A 3 1.06 10.59 0.20
C THR A 3 1.16 10.00 1.60
N MET A 4 1.18 8.68 1.69
CA MET A 4 1.27 7.97 2.96
C MET A 4 2.17 6.74 2.82
N ASN A 5 3.05 6.56 3.80
CA ASN A 5 3.78 5.31 3.96
C ASN A 5 2.94 4.35 4.81
N VAL A 6 2.79 3.12 4.35
CA VAL A 6 2.18 2.02 5.08
C VAL A 6 3.18 0.89 5.14
N VAL A 7 3.54 0.48 6.34
CA VAL A 7 4.40 -0.68 6.56
C VAL A 7 3.49 -1.88 6.77
N ASP A 8 3.67 -2.92 5.96
CA ASP A 8 2.88 -4.14 6.05
C ASP A 8 3.70 -5.36 5.63
N HIS A 9 3.19 -6.56 5.88
CA HIS A 9 3.84 -7.80 5.44
C HIS A 9 3.46 -8.11 4.00
N ALA A 10 4.44 -8.37 3.13
CA ALA A 10 4.19 -8.65 1.71
C ALA A 10 3.29 -9.89 1.48
N ASN A 11 3.25 -10.81 2.45
CA ASN A 11 2.39 -12.00 2.44
C ASN A 11 1.04 -11.82 3.16
N LYS A 12 0.82 -10.69 3.85
CA LYS A 12 -0.36 -10.41 4.67
C LYS A 12 -0.64 -8.90 4.61
N LEU A 13 -1.42 -8.50 3.60
CA LEU A 13 -1.60 -7.10 3.18
C LEU A 13 -2.83 -6.41 3.80
N GLU A 14 -3.40 -6.89 4.91
CA GLU A 14 -4.70 -6.34 5.35
C GLU A 14 -4.65 -4.86 5.73
N ALA A 15 -3.53 -4.39 6.31
CA ALA A 15 -3.38 -2.98 6.66
C ALA A 15 -3.27 -2.12 5.38
N LEU A 16 -2.43 -2.53 4.43
CA LEU A 16 -2.31 -1.86 3.13
C LEU A 16 -3.66 -1.76 2.42
N LEU A 17 -4.40 -2.87 2.37
CA LEU A 17 -5.67 -2.93 1.64
C LEU A 17 -6.77 -2.11 2.32
N ALA A 18 -6.81 -2.07 3.66
CA ALA A 18 -7.73 -1.20 4.39
C ALA A 18 -7.43 0.29 4.15
N VAL A 19 -6.15 0.69 4.18
CA VAL A 19 -5.76 2.08 3.86
C VAL A 19 -6.08 2.42 2.41
N TYR A 20 -5.79 1.52 1.46
CA TYR A 20 -6.13 1.71 0.05
C TYR A 20 -7.64 1.93 -0.16
N ALA A 21 -8.47 1.06 0.42
CA ALA A 21 -9.93 1.16 0.32
C ALA A 21 -10.44 2.48 0.92
N THR A 22 -9.87 2.89 2.05
CA THR A 22 -10.19 4.16 2.70
C THR A 22 -9.83 5.34 1.81
N LEU A 23 -8.62 5.38 1.25
CA LEU A 23 -8.21 6.45 0.35
C LEU A 23 -9.06 6.47 -0.94
N ARG A 24 -9.45 5.32 -1.51
CA ARG A 24 -10.34 5.29 -2.69
C ARG A 24 -11.76 5.75 -2.43
N SER A 25 -12.21 5.77 -1.17
CA SER A 25 -13.51 6.36 -0.82
C SER A 25 -13.53 7.89 -0.96
N VAL A 26 -12.35 8.54 -0.99
CA VAL A 26 -12.21 10.00 -1.03
C VAL A 26 -11.51 10.47 -2.32
N PHE A 27 -10.48 9.77 -2.77
CA PHE A 27 -9.68 10.12 -3.93
C PHE A 27 -10.09 9.33 -5.16
N ALA A 28 -10.10 10.00 -6.32
CA ALA A 28 -10.42 9.39 -7.61
C ALA A 28 -9.32 8.43 -8.11
N GLU A 29 -8.09 8.59 -7.63
CA GLU A 29 -6.94 7.76 -7.99
C GLU A 29 -6.10 7.46 -6.75
N VAL A 30 -5.71 6.20 -6.58
CA VAL A 30 -4.77 5.75 -5.55
C VAL A 30 -3.82 4.76 -6.20
N GLU A 31 -2.54 5.12 -6.21
CA GLU A 31 -1.44 4.32 -6.76
C GLU A 31 -0.56 3.83 -5.62
N VAL A 32 -0.16 2.56 -5.66
CA VAL A 32 0.69 1.97 -4.62
C VAL A 32 2.05 1.64 -5.23
N PHE A 33 3.11 2.10 -4.57
CA PHE A 33 4.48 1.80 -4.94
C PHE A 33 5.13 0.99 -3.83
N ALA A 34 6.03 0.08 -4.21
CA ALA A 34 6.88 -0.66 -3.30
C ALA A 34 8.24 -0.84 -3.93
N GLU A 35 9.27 -1.04 -3.09
CA GLU A 35 10.58 -1.45 -3.58
C GLU A 35 10.49 -2.87 -4.16
N GLU A 36 11.05 -3.06 -5.36
CA GLU A 36 10.96 -4.33 -6.07
C GLU A 36 11.69 -5.48 -5.34
N GLY A 37 12.82 -5.18 -4.69
CA GLY A 37 13.58 -6.15 -3.90
C GLY A 37 12.80 -6.67 -2.69
N ASP A 38 12.16 -5.75 -1.97
CA ASP A 38 11.29 -6.06 -0.83
C ASP A 38 10.15 -7.01 -1.19
N LEU A 39 9.46 -6.75 -2.31
CA LEU A 39 8.37 -7.61 -2.79
C LEU A 39 8.82 -9.06 -3.04
N ALA A 40 10.06 -9.25 -3.48
CA ALA A 40 10.63 -10.58 -3.74
C ALA A 40 11.01 -11.32 -2.45
N SER A 41 11.37 -10.59 -1.38
CA SER A 41 11.79 -11.17 -0.10
C SER A 41 10.64 -11.74 0.74
N GLY A 42 9.41 -11.26 0.53
CA GLY A 42 8.23 -11.68 1.30
C GLY A 42 8.18 -11.18 2.74
N GLY A 43 9.11 -10.29 3.14
CA GLY A 43 9.22 -9.72 4.47
C GLY A 43 8.25 -8.57 4.74
N ARG A 44 8.59 -7.77 5.75
CA ARG A 44 7.90 -6.50 6.04
C ARG A 44 8.40 -5.44 5.06
N THR A 45 7.48 -4.79 4.35
CA THR A 45 7.77 -3.87 3.26
C THR A 45 7.12 -2.52 3.54
N THR A 46 7.76 -1.44 3.09
CA THR A 46 7.13 -0.13 3.05
C THR A 46 6.44 0.09 1.71
N PHE A 47 5.13 0.30 1.77
CA PHE A 47 4.32 0.70 0.63
C PHE A 47 4.10 2.21 0.68
N VAL A 48 4.22 2.87 -0.47
CA VAL A 48 3.90 4.28 -0.62
C VAL A 48 2.60 4.39 -1.38
N LEU A 49 1.56 4.93 -0.74
CA LEU A 49 0.30 5.25 -1.40
C LEU A 49 0.33 6.70 -1.87
N PHE A 50 0.05 6.90 -3.14
CA PHE A 50 -0.09 8.19 -3.79
C PHE A 50 -1.56 8.39 -4.17
N ALA A 51 -2.25 9.30 -3.48
CA ALA A 51 -3.66 9.57 -3.68
C ALA A 51 -3.88 10.95 -4.32
N SER A 52 -4.70 11.00 -5.36
CA SER A 52 -4.88 12.18 -6.19
C SER A 52 -6.23 12.19 -6.91
N THR A 53 -6.48 13.26 -7.67
CA THR A 53 -7.65 13.38 -8.56
C THR A 53 -7.37 12.90 -9.98
N LYS A 54 -6.10 12.62 -10.33
CA LYS A 54 -5.65 12.19 -11.67
C LYS A 54 -4.44 11.27 -11.55
N PRO A 55 -4.26 10.29 -12.45
CA PRO A 55 -3.12 9.39 -12.40
C PRO A 55 -1.79 10.15 -12.48
N SER A 56 -0.77 9.70 -11.77
CA SER A 56 0.57 10.31 -11.83
C SER A 56 1.26 10.09 -13.19
N GLY A 57 0.90 9.03 -13.90
CA GLY A 57 1.65 8.55 -15.07
C GLY A 57 2.97 7.86 -14.72
N ILE A 58 3.30 7.73 -13.43
CA ILE A 58 4.52 7.09 -12.95
C ILE A 58 4.26 5.58 -12.85
N THR A 59 5.08 4.78 -13.51
CA THR A 59 5.03 3.31 -13.41
C THR A 59 6.17 2.76 -12.57
N GLN A 60 7.27 3.50 -12.48
CA GLN A 60 8.46 3.15 -11.73
C GLN A 60 9.23 4.42 -11.34
N ALA A 61 10.01 4.33 -10.27
CA ALA A 61 10.94 5.35 -9.83
C ALA A 61 12.24 4.71 -9.33
N ARG A 62 13.32 5.49 -9.30
CA ARG A 62 14.61 5.11 -8.70
C ARG A 62 14.91 6.03 -7.54
N ASP A 63 15.62 5.51 -6.54
CA ASP A 63 16.13 6.37 -5.48
C ASP A 63 17.25 7.27 -6.03
N PRO A 64 17.22 8.59 -5.79
CA PRO A 64 18.25 9.51 -6.27
C PRO A 64 19.59 9.38 -5.54
N GLN A 65 19.62 8.73 -4.37
CA GLN A 65 20.82 8.46 -3.57
C GLN A 65 21.33 7.02 -3.76
N ASP A 66 20.47 6.10 -4.21
CA ASP A 66 20.84 4.71 -4.50
C ASP A 66 20.14 4.19 -5.77
N GLU A 67 20.84 4.23 -6.91
CA GLU A 67 20.28 3.79 -8.19
C GLU A 67 19.94 2.29 -8.27
N SER A 68 20.39 1.49 -7.30
CA SER A 68 20.06 0.06 -7.19
C SER A 68 18.63 -0.15 -6.65
N LEU A 69 18.10 0.81 -5.90
CA LEU A 69 16.74 0.76 -5.38
C LEU A 69 15.74 1.19 -6.45
N ARG A 70 14.90 0.23 -6.86
CA ARG A 70 13.83 0.42 -7.84
C ARG A 70 12.47 0.28 -7.15
N TYR A 71 11.65 1.30 -7.31
CA TYR A 71 10.26 1.30 -6.86
C TYR A 71 9.34 1.08 -8.05
N VAL A 72 8.38 0.18 -7.90
CA VAL A 72 7.45 -0.19 -8.97
C VAL A 72 6.02 0.05 -8.52
N ARG A 73 5.19 0.56 -9.45
CA ARG A 73 3.76 0.71 -9.22
C ARG A 73 3.09 -0.66 -9.26
N LEU A 74 2.35 -0.99 -8.22
CA LEU A 74 1.52 -2.18 -8.17
C LEU A 74 0.29 -2.04 -9.09
N SER A 75 -0.18 -3.16 -9.61
CA SER A 75 -1.40 -3.19 -10.43
C SER A 75 -2.64 -2.92 -9.57
N SER A 76 -3.40 -1.87 -9.87
CA SER A 76 -4.67 -1.57 -9.21
C SER A 76 -5.65 -2.74 -9.30
N GLY A 77 -5.78 -3.37 -10.47
CA GLY A 77 -6.66 -4.53 -10.63
C GLY A 77 -6.30 -5.72 -9.75
N LYS A 78 -5.01 -5.94 -9.45
CA LYS A 78 -4.58 -6.97 -8.47
C LYS A 78 -4.94 -6.59 -7.04
N ILE A 79 -4.76 -5.33 -6.67
CA ILE A 79 -5.12 -4.79 -5.35
C ILE A 79 -6.64 -4.91 -5.14
N GLU A 80 -7.43 -4.47 -6.10
CA GLU A 80 -8.89 -4.52 -6.08
C GLU A 80 -9.42 -5.96 -6.00
N ALA A 81 -8.82 -6.89 -6.76
CA ALA A 81 -9.17 -8.30 -6.68
C ALA A 81 -8.88 -8.88 -5.28
N GLN A 82 -7.78 -8.47 -4.64
CA GLN A 82 -7.44 -8.92 -3.30
C GLN A 82 -8.39 -8.32 -2.25
N ILE A 83 -8.76 -7.05 -2.37
CA ILE A 83 -9.79 -6.40 -1.52
C ILE A 83 -11.10 -7.18 -1.57
N ALA A 84 -11.57 -7.51 -2.77
CA ALA A 84 -12.80 -8.27 -2.95
C ALA A 84 -12.74 -9.67 -2.32
N LYS A 85 -11.56 -10.31 -2.35
CA LYS A 85 -11.33 -11.63 -1.75
C LYS A 85 -11.36 -11.60 -0.22
N ILE A 86 -10.74 -10.61 0.40
CA ILE A 86 -10.58 -10.54 1.87
C ILE A 86 -11.68 -9.74 2.57
N GLY A 87 -12.49 -8.98 1.81
CA GLY A 87 -13.48 -8.06 2.36
C GLY A 87 -12.83 -6.91 3.12
N ALA A 88 -11.82 -6.27 2.54
CA ALA A 88 -11.07 -5.21 3.22
C ALA A 88 -12.00 -4.09 3.71
N ILE A 89 -11.76 -3.62 4.93
CA ILE A 89 -12.60 -2.62 5.58
C ILE A 89 -12.19 -1.20 5.20
N VAL A 90 -13.16 -0.29 5.14
CA VAL A 90 -12.89 1.15 5.15
C VAL A 90 -12.67 1.56 6.60
N LEU A 91 -11.53 2.20 6.86
CA LEU A 91 -11.17 2.70 8.18
C LEU A 91 -12.02 3.92 8.51
N THR A 92 -12.62 3.90 9.70
CA THR A 92 -13.29 5.03 10.34
C THR A 92 -12.59 5.31 11.68
N ASP A 93 -12.90 6.42 12.35
CA ASP A 93 -12.31 6.73 13.65
C ASP A 93 -12.55 5.63 14.70
N ASP A 94 -13.59 4.80 14.53
CA ASP A 94 -13.87 3.65 15.38
C ASP A 94 -12.86 2.48 15.21
N TYR A 95 -12.03 2.51 14.15
CA TYR A 95 -10.97 1.55 13.86
C TYR A 95 -9.57 2.06 14.28
N ALA A 96 -9.50 2.98 15.24
CA ALA A 96 -8.26 3.61 15.71
C ALA A 96 -7.13 2.66 16.19
N PRO A 97 -7.31 1.38 16.54
CA PRO A 97 -6.15 0.50 16.68
C PRO A 97 -5.86 -0.21 15.36
N ILE A 98 -5.02 0.42 14.54
CA ILE A 98 -4.26 -0.23 13.45
C ILE A 98 -3.54 -1.50 13.96
N ASP A 99 -3.28 -1.57 15.26
CA ASP A 99 -2.73 -2.71 16.01
C ASP A 99 -3.49 -4.04 15.79
N ARG A 100 -4.75 -4.00 15.33
CA ARG A 100 -5.51 -5.21 14.98
C ARG A 100 -5.24 -5.72 13.56
N LEU A 101 -4.67 -4.88 12.69
CA LEU A 101 -4.40 -5.18 11.28
C LEU A 101 -2.93 -5.53 11.07
N VAL A 102 -2.01 -4.84 11.76
CA VAL A 102 -0.61 -5.22 11.83
C VAL A 102 -0.52 -6.33 12.87
N GLY A 103 -0.56 -7.59 12.42
CA GLY A 103 -0.56 -8.75 13.32
C GLY A 103 0.46 -8.63 14.46
N ILE A 104 0.09 -9.11 15.64
CA ILE A 104 0.93 -9.08 16.85
C ILE A 104 2.28 -9.72 16.51
N GLY A 105 3.33 -8.91 16.38
CA GLY A 105 4.68 -9.41 16.24
C GLY A 105 5.08 -10.06 17.55
N GLU A 106 5.48 -11.33 17.53
CA GLU A 106 6.22 -11.89 18.66
C GLU A 106 7.53 -11.09 18.79
N LEU A 107 7.73 -10.51 19.98
CA LEU A 107 8.96 -9.86 20.42
C LEU A 107 10.03 -10.90 20.74
#